data_AF-A0A246E8X3-F1
#
_entry.id   AF-A0A246E8X3-F1
#
_cell.length_a   1.000
_cell.length_b   1.000
_cell.length_c   1.000
_cell.angle_alpha   90.00
_cell.angle_beta   90.00
_cell.angle_gamma   90.00
#
_symmetry.space_group_name_H-M   'P 1'
#
loop_
_entity.id
_entity.type
_entity.pdbx_description
1 polymer ?
#
loop_
_entity_poly.entity_id
_entity_poly.type
_entity_poly.pdbx_seq_one_letter_code
_entity_poly.pdbx_strand_id
1 'polypeptide(L)'
;MRSPMKALLLAASILLLAGCSAGDLPEFATEQTDRDVVDDERAIEGIASETTRFVGEVDGVELFLAKSQDDEICLIQLRDGGFESTACSSGGGLGTTVTGGPAIEVGDFRYLPDAENRPGREQISDSVVVIRSGL
;
A
#
# COMPACT_ATOMS: atom_id res chain seq x y z
N MET A 1 20.69 22.83 -59.77
CA MET A 1 21.71 22.01 -59.06
C MET A 1 21.52 22.18 -57.55
N ARG A 2 21.36 21.05 -56.85
CA ARG A 2 21.66 20.78 -55.43
C ARG A 2 20.84 21.49 -54.34
N SER A 3 19.77 20.80 -53.93
CA SER A 3 19.42 20.70 -52.50
C SER A 3 20.44 19.79 -51.81
N PRO A 4 20.82 20.08 -50.55
CA PRO A 4 20.80 19.00 -49.58
C PRO A 4 20.40 19.40 -48.15
N MET A 5 19.75 18.43 -47.48
CA MET A 5 19.85 18.06 -46.06
C MET A 5 19.09 18.94 -45.05
N LYS A 6 17.96 18.45 -44.51
CA LYS A 6 17.83 17.47 -43.39
C LYS A 6 18.51 17.95 -42.11
N ALA A 7 17.69 18.46 -41.18
CA ALA A 7 17.83 18.23 -39.74
C ALA A 7 16.57 18.77 -39.03
N LEU A 8 15.44 18.06 -39.19
CA LEU A 8 14.34 18.19 -38.24
C LEU A 8 14.79 17.43 -36.99
N LEU A 9 15.42 18.14 -36.04
CA LEU A 9 15.87 17.59 -34.77
C LEU A 9 14.66 17.17 -33.95
N LEU A 10 14.41 15.86 -33.92
CA LEU A 10 13.62 15.21 -32.87
C LEU A 10 14.31 15.49 -31.53
N ALA A 11 13.73 16.36 -30.72
CA ALA A 11 14.08 16.55 -29.33
C ALA A 11 12.80 16.53 -28.49
N ALA A 12 12.15 15.37 -28.44
CA ALA A 12 11.16 15.04 -27.43
C ALA A 12 11.74 13.93 -26.57
N SER A 13 12.75 14.29 -25.78
CA SER A 13 13.23 13.48 -24.69
C SER A 13 12.13 13.48 -23.62
N ILE A 14 11.22 12.53 -23.72
CA ILE A 14 10.23 12.26 -22.67
C ILE A 14 11.04 11.77 -21.47
N LEU A 15 11.29 12.70 -20.56
CA LEU A 15 11.86 12.48 -19.24
C LEU A 15 10.85 11.63 -18.44
N LEU A 16 10.91 10.31 -18.61
CA LEU A 16 10.35 9.35 -17.67
C LEU A 16 11.24 9.37 -16.41
N LEU A 17 11.15 10.44 -15.62
CA LEU A 17 11.56 10.38 -14.22
C LEU A 17 10.46 9.58 -13.50
N ALA A 18 10.54 8.25 -13.58
CA ALA A 18 9.99 7.41 -12.54
C ALA A 18 10.78 7.73 -11.27
N GLY A 19 10.28 8.70 -10.51
CA GLY A 19 10.75 8.96 -9.16
C GLY A 19 10.31 7.80 -8.30
N CYS A 20 11.15 6.76 -8.20
CA CYS A 20 11.08 5.85 -7.07
C CYS A 20 11.48 6.67 -5.83
N SER A 21 10.49 7.22 -5.12
CA SER A 21 10.66 7.60 -3.72
C SER A 21 11.09 6.33 -2.98
N ALA A 22 12.37 6.26 -2.62
CA ALA A 22 12.88 5.25 -1.71
C ALA A 22 12.21 5.52 -0.35
N GLY A 23 11.10 4.85 -0.09
CA GLY A 23 10.23 5.10 1.07
C GLY A 23 8.79 4.65 0.83
N ASP A 24 8.35 4.53 -0.43
CA ASP A 24 7.00 4.10 -0.75
C ASP A 24 6.91 2.59 -0.95
N LEU A 25 5.88 2.00 -0.33
CA LEU A 25 5.51 0.60 -0.55
C LEU A 25 5.16 0.39 -2.05
N PRO A 26 5.54 -0.75 -2.66
CA PRO A 26 5.29 -1.03 -4.07
C PRO A 26 3.82 -0.90 -4.50
N GLU A 27 2.87 -1.14 -3.59
CA GLU A 27 1.44 -0.96 -3.84
C GLU A 27 1.10 0.46 -4.33
N PHE A 28 1.78 1.50 -3.81
CA PHE A 28 1.53 2.89 -4.19
C PHE A 28 2.04 3.25 -5.59
N ALA A 29 2.93 2.45 -6.18
CA ALA A 29 3.39 2.64 -7.55
C ALA A 29 2.40 2.10 -8.60
N THR A 30 1.42 1.31 -8.17
CA THR A 30 0.40 0.71 -9.05
C THR A 30 -0.76 1.69 -9.27
N GLU A 31 -1.38 1.66 -10.44
CA GLU A 31 -2.59 2.44 -10.73
C GLU A 31 -3.74 2.03 -9.80
N GLN A 32 -4.52 3.02 -9.35
CA GLN A 32 -5.74 2.78 -8.57
C GLN A 32 -6.85 2.23 -9.47
N THR A 33 -7.63 1.30 -8.94
CA THR A 33 -8.78 0.65 -9.56
C THR A 33 -10.05 0.84 -8.74
N ASP A 34 -11.20 0.48 -9.30
CA ASP A 34 -12.49 0.54 -8.58
C ASP A 34 -12.50 -0.30 -7.29
N ARG A 35 -11.65 -1.33 -7.18
CA ARG A 35 -11.55 -2.18 -5.98
C ARG A 35 -10.82 -1.49 -4.83
N ASP A 36 -10.06 -0.45 -5.14
CA ASP A 36 -9.26 0.29 -4.16
C ASP A 36 -10.06 1.41 -3.48
N VAL A 37 -11.25 1.74 -3.99
CA VAL A 37 -12.08 2.83 -3.48
C VAL A 37 -12.68 2.46 -2.13
N VAL A 38 -12.51 3.35 -1.14
CA VAL A 38 -13.09 3.24 0.20
C VAL A 38 -14.13 4.34 0.36
N ASP A 39 -15.40 3.95 0.48
CA ASP A 39 -16.54 4.89 0.55
C ASP A 39 -16.90 5.33 1.98
N ASP A 40 -16.43 4.64 3.03
CA ASP A 40 -16.73 5.02 4.42
C ASP A 40 -15.94 6.27 4.83
N GLU A 41 -16.63 7.39 5.04
CA GLU A 41 -16.04 8.69 5.38
C GLU A 41 -15.12 8.65 6.61
N ARG A 42 -15.41 7.77 7.59
CA ARG A 42 -14.59 7.63 8.80
C ARG A 42 -13.28 6.91 8.51
N ALA A 43 -13.28 5.99 7.54
CA ALA A 43 -12.10 5.25 7.15
C ALA A 43 -11.08 6.14 6.42
N ILE A 44 -11.57 7.14 5.69
CA ILE A 44 -10.75 8.08 4.91
C ILE A 44 -10.49 9.43 5.60
N GLU A 45 -10.92 9.60 6.85
CA GLU A 45 -10.62 10.81 7.62
C GLU A 45 -9.09 10.97 7.79
N GLY A 46 -8.52 12.06 7.28
CA GLY A 46 -7.08 12.31 7.30
C GLY A 46 -6.25 11.48 6.30
N ILE A 47 -6.91 10.70 5.42
CA ILE A 47 -6.28 9.89 4.39
C ILE A 47 -6.25 10.65 3.05
N ALA A 48 -5.18 10.48 2.28
CA ALA A 48 -5.11 10.84 0.87
C ALA A 48 -5.78 9.73 0.05
N SER A 49 -7.09 9.84 -0.19
CA SER A 49 -7.92 8.72 -0.70
C SER A 49 -7.53 8.21 -2.10
N GLU A 50 -6.83 9.00 -2.90
CA GLU A 50 -6.25 8.59 -4.19
C GLU A 50 -5.11 7.57 -4.06
N THR A 51 -4.57 7.42 -2.85
CA THR A 51 -3.46 6.49 -2.54
C THR A 51 -3.94 5.14 -2.02
N THR A 52 -5.26 4.96 -1.83
CA THR A 52 -5.78 3.71 -1.28
C THR A 52 -5.50 2.55 -2.22
N ARG A 53 -5.09 1.40 -1.69
CA ARG A 53 -4.82 0.17 -2.42
C ARG A 53 -5.35 -1.01 -1.63
N PHE A 54 -6.27 -1.76 -2.21
CA PHE A 54 -6.74 -3.03 -1.66
C PHE A 54 -5.60 -4.04 -1.69
N VAL A 55 -5.29 -4.62 -0.53
CA VAL A 55 -4.16 -5.54 -0.35
C VAL A 55 -4.57 -6.94 0.05
N GLY A 56 -5.87 -7.16 0.27
CA GLY A 56 -6.42 -8.49 0.53
C GLY A 56 -7.55 -8.47 1.55
N GLU A 57 -8.05 -9.65 1.84
CA GLU A 57 -9.09 -9.88 2.83
C GLU A 57 -8.65 -10.97 3.81
N VAL A 58 -8.92 -10.76 5.10
CA VAL A 58 -8.57 -11.70 6.16
C VAL A 58 -9.74 -11.79 7.14
N ASP A 59 -10.29 -13.01 7.32
CA ASP A 59 -11.38 -13.28 8.26
C ASP A 59 -12.57 -12.30 8.10
N GLY A 60 -12.93 -12.00 6.85
CA GLY A 60 -14.01 -11.08 6.48
C GLY A 60 -13.67 -9.59 6.68
N VAL A 61 -12.39 -9.25 6.88
CA VAL A 61 -11.89 -7.88 6.95
C VAL A 61 -11.12 -7.55 5.69
N GLU A 62 -11.62 -6.58 4.93
CA GLU A 62 -10.93 -6.00 3.80
C GLU A 62 -9.85 -5.04 4.29
N LEU A 63 -8.64 -5.22 3.76
CA LEU A 63 -7.46 -4.46 4.13
C LEU A 63 -7.07 -3.54 2.99
N PHE A 64 -6.83 -2.26 3.31
CA PHE A 64 -6.36 -1.27 2.35
C PHE A 64 -5.13 -0.56 2.91
N LEU A 65 -4.09 -0.47 2.10
CA LEU A 65 -3.00 0.48 2.35
C LEU A 65 -3.39 1.85 1.83
N ALA A 66 -2.99 2.90 2.53
CA ALA A 66 -3.13 4.27 2.07
C ALA A 66 -2.01 5.12 2.68
N LYS A 67 -1.85 6.33 2.16
CA LYS A 67 -1.08 7.38 2.80
C LYS A 67 -2.00 8.33 3.56
N SER A 68 -1.57 8.78 4.73
CA SER A 68 -2.20 9.94 5.36
C SER A 68 -1.90 11.21 4.55
N GLN A 69 -2.62 12.30 4.82
CA GLN A 69 -2.32 13.62 4.26
C GLN A 69 -0.93 14.14 4.69
N ASP A 70 -0.35 13.56 5.74
CA ASP A 70 0.99 13.84 6.26
C ASP A 70 2.04 12.81 5.77
N ASP A 71 1.73 12.00 4.76
CA ASP A 71 2.61 11.00 4.12
C ASP A 71 2.99 9.80 5.03
N GLU A 72 2.17 9.48 6.03
CA GLU A 72 2.33 8.27 6.85
C GLU A 72 1.71 7.03 6.18
N ILE A 73 2.28 5.85 6.40
CA ILE A 73 1.69 4.59 5.94
C ILE A 73 0.53 4.24 6.85
N CYS A 74 -0.66 4.10 6.28
CA CYS A 74 -1.87 3.71 6.98
C CYS A 74 -2.38 2.36 6.48
N LEU A 75 -2.90 1.55 7.41
CA LEU A 75 -3.71 0.38 7.12
C LEU A 75 -5.14 0.64 7.57
N ILE A 76 -6.06 0.62 6.62
CA ILE A 76 -7.50 0.72 6.82
C ILE A 76 -8.09 -0.70 6.85
N GLN A 77 -8.97 -0.95 7.81
CA GLN A 77 -9.68 -2.20 7.98
C GLN A 77 -11.18 -1.96 7.87
N LEU A 78 -11.83 -2.62 6.91
CA LEU A 78 -13.28 -2.61 6.75
C LEU A 78 -13.85 -4.01 7.01
N ARG A 79 -14.95 -4.10 7.74
CA ARG A 79 -15.71 -5.34 7.93
C ARG A 79 -17.11 -5.16 7.40
N ASP A 80 -17.56 -6.08 6.55
CA ASP A 80 -18.89 -6.04 5.93
C ASP A 80 -19.19 -4.68 5.26
N GLY A 81 -18.16 -4.06 4.66
CA GLY A 81 -18.23 -2.74 4.02
C GLY A 81 -18.29 -1.53 4.97
N GLY A 82 -18.18 -1.74 6.28
CA GLY A 82 -18.15 -0.67 7.29
C GLY A 82 -16.77 -0.49 7.92
N PHE A 83 -16.47 0.74 8.34
CA PHE A 83 -15.23 1.06 9.07
C PHE A 83 -15.09 0.23 10.36
N GLU A 84 -13.98 -0.51 10.46
CA GLU A 84 -13.54 -1.19 11.68
C GLU A 84 -12.42 -0.39 12.37
N SER A 85 -11.33 -0.08 11.65
CA SER A 85 -10.24 0.72 12.20
C SER A 85 -9.32 1.30 11.11
N THR A 86 -8.55 2.33 11.46
CA THR A 86 -7.40 2.82 10.69
C THR A 86 -6.22 2.98 11.65
N ALA A 87 -5.05 2.47 11.27
CA ALA A 87 -3.81 2.67 12.02
C ALA A 87 -2.74 3.23 11.07
N CYS A 88 -1.97 4.21 11.52
CA CYS A 88 -0.94 4.87 10.72
C CYS A 88 0.41 4.87 11.43
N SER A 89 1.50 4.90 10.66
CA SER A 89 2.85 5.07 11.16
C SER A 89 3.72 5.86 10.20
N SER A 90 4.51 6.78 10.75
CA SER A 90 5.56 7.53 10.04
C SER A 90 6.87 6.73 9.85
N GLY A 91 6.92 5.46 10.29
CA GLY A 91 8.01 4.54 9.97
C GLY A 91 7.77 3.82 8.65
N GLY A 92 8.81 3.23 8.03
CA GLY A 92 8.71 2.43 6.80
C GLY A 92 7.86 1.15 6.91
N GLY A 93 7.04 1.02 7.96
CA GLY A 93 6.13 -0.08 8.19
C GLY A 93 5.21 0.18 9.39
N LEU A 94 4.20 -0.68 9.53
CA LEU A 94 3.20 -0.64 10.59
C LEU A 94 2.89 -2.07 11.08
N GLY A 95 2.62 -2.22 12.37
CA GLY A 95 2.03 -3.42 12.94
C GLY A 95 0.65 -3.13 13.50
N THR A 96 -0.35 -3.92 13.14
CA THR A 96 -1.66 -3.89 13.81
C THR A 96 -2.24 -5.29 13.97
N THR A 97 -3.46 -5.40 14.48
CA THR A 97 -4.19 -6.66 14.65
C THR A 97 -5.60 -6.47 14.15
N VAL A 98 -6.12 -7.47 13.44
CA VAL A 98 -7.55 -7.54 13.11
C VAL A 98 -8.32 -7.82 14.40
N THR A 99 -9.47 -7.18 14.62
CA THR A 99 -10.21 -7.35 15.88
C THR A 99 -10.61 -8.81 16.08
N GLY A 100 -10.08 -9.45 17.12
CA GLY A 100 -10.31 -10.88 17.40
C GLY A 100 -9.64 -11.85 16.42
N GLY A 101 -8.75 -11.35 15.55
CA GLY A 101 -8.12 -12.08 14.46
C GLY A 101 -6.59 -12.01 14.50
N PRO A 102 -5.93 -12.24 13.34
CA PRO A 102 -4.47 -12.28 13.24
C PRO A 102 -3.81 -10.91 13.35
N ALA A 103 -2.51 -10.92 13.63
CA ALA A 103 -1.68 -9.73 13.52
C ALA A 103 -1.33 -9.45 12.05
N ILE A 104 -1.15 -8.19 11.71
CA ILE A 104 -0.80 -7.70 10.38
C ILE A 104 0.50 -6.91 10.48
N GLU A 105 1.47 -7.27 9.64
CA GLU A 105 2.70 -6.49 9.41
C GLU A 105 2.63 -5.84 8.05
N VAL A 106 3.03 -4.58 7.98
CA VAL A 106 3.12 -3.77 6.77
C VAL A 106 4.55 -3.26 6.63
N GLY A 107 5.11 -3.32 5.41
CA GLY A 107 6.41 -2.76 5.06
C GLY A 107 7.56 -3.40 5.84
N ASP A 108 8.42 -2.57 6.42
CA ASP A 108 9.59 -3.00 7.19
C ASP A 108 9.27 -3.39 8.64
N PHE A 109 8.01 -3.26 9.08
CA PHE A 109 7.65 -3.58 10.45
C PHE A 109 7.77 -5.08 10.72
N ARG A 110 8.42 -5.43 11.84
CA ARG A 110 8.56 -6.81 12.30
C ARG A 110 8.17 -6.86 13.77
N TYR A 111 7.07 -7.54 14.09
CA TYR A 111 6.71 -7.88 15.48
C TYR A 111 7.78 -8.75 16.13
N LEU A 112 8.51 -9.54 15.34
CA LEU A 112 9.50 -10.49 15.82
C LEU A 112 10.77 -10.42 14.94
N PRO A 113 11.97 -10.29 15.52
CA PRO A 113 13.21 -10.08 14.77
C PRO A 113 13.65 -11.25 13.87
N ASP A 114 13.09 -12.47 14.04
CA ASP A 114 13.39 -13.66 13.22
C ASP A 114 12.16 -14.18 12.46
N ALA A 115 11.27 -13.28 12.04
CA ALA A 115 9.92 -13.66 11.61
C ALA A 115 9.87 -14.45 10.29
N GLU A 116 10.76 -14.22 9.34
CA GLU A 116 10.61 -14.70 7.94
C GLU A 116 10.35 -16.21 7.79
N ASN A 117 10.81 -17.05 8.73
CA ASN A 117 10.69 -18.51 8.65
C ASN A 117 9.70 -19.12 9.66
N ARG A 118 8.88 -18.33 10.35
CA ARG A 118 7.94 -18.86 11.35
C ARG A 118 6.65 -19.38 10.71
N PRO A 119 6.12 -20.53 11.19
CA PRO A 119 4.82 -21.02 10.75
C PRO A 119 3.72 -20.00 11.09
N GLY A 120 2.67 -19.94 10.26
CA GLY A 120 1.52 -19.05 10.47
C GLY A 120 1.65 -17.68 9.81
N ARG A 121 2.75 -17.40 9.12
CA ARG A 121 2.91 -16.20 8.28
C ARG A 121 2.43 -16.46 6.86
N GLU A 122 1.61 -15.56 6.35
CA GLU A 122 1.11 -15.57 4.99
C GLU A 122 1.27 -14.18 4.39
N GLN A 123 2.00 -14.08 3.30
CA GLN A 123 2.11 -12.84 2.53
C GLN A 123 0.87 -12.71 1.63
N ILE A 124 0.10 -11.64 1.80
CA ILE A 124 -1.14 -11.39 1.04
C ILE A 124 -0.98 -10.26 0.00
N SER A 125 0.00 -9.40 0.18
CA SER A 125 0.50 -8.44 -0.82
C SER A 125 2.01 -8.28 -0.69
N ASP A 126 2.64 -7.53 -1.60
CA ASP A 126 4.09 -7.31 -1.59
C ASP A 126 4.60 -6.80 -0.24
N SER A 127 3.85 -5.91 0.42
CA SER A 127 4.22 -5.31 1.70
C SER A 127 3.45 -5.82 2.90
N VAL A 128 2.43 -6.67 2.72
CA VAL A 128 1.51 -7.04 3.80
C VAL A 128 1.59 -8.53 4.12
N VAL A 129 1.86 -8.82 5.40
CA VAL A 129 1.94 -10.17 5.95
C VAL A 129 0.94 -10.33 7.08
N VAL A 130 0.18 -11.42 7.01
CA VAL A 130 -0.73 -11.88 8.05
C VAL A 130 -0.01 -12.89 8.93
N ILE A 131 -0.10 -12.73 10.25
CA ILE A 131 0.44 -13.66 11.23
C ILE A 131 -0.69 -14.26 12.04
N ARG A 132 -0.98 -15.53 11.76
CA ARG A 132 -1.86 -16.34 12.59
C ARG A 132 -1.03 -16.93 13.72
N SER A 133 -1.33 -16.51 14.95
CA SER A 133 -0.83 -17.24 16.13
C SER A 133 -1.33 -18.68 16.02
N GLY A 134 -0.42 -19.65 16.15
CA GLY A 134 -0.76 -21.07 15.98
C GLY A 134 -1.97 -21.50 16.81
N LEU A 135 -2.86 -22.23 16.15
CA LEU A 135 -3.95 -23.04 16.72
C LEU A 135 -3.49 -23.87 17.94
#